data_AF-A0A377E3P5-F1
#
_entry.id   AF-A0A377E3P5-F1
#
_cell.length_a   1.000
_cell.length_b   1.000
_cell.length_c   1.000
_cell.angle_alpha   90.00
_cell.angle_beta   90.00
_cell.angle_gamma   90.00
#
_symmetry.space_group_name_H-M   'P 1'
#
loop_
_entity.id
_entity.type
_entity.pdbx_description
1 polymer ?
#
loop_
_entity_poly.entity_id
_entity_poly.type
_entity_poly.pdbx_seq_one_letter_code
_entity_poly.pdbx_strand_id
1 'polypeptide(L)'
;MKLNYVVSFSLQHVRVIPGLADADVGGRLGIGAAHMLMSLLQPQQMLAIGFGEATMNTLQRLSGFISSQQIRLVTLSGGVGSYMTGIGQLNAACSVNIIPAPLRASSADIARTLKNENCVKDVLLAAQAADVAIVGIGAVSQQDDATIIRSGYISQGEQLMIGRKGAVGDILGYFFDAKGDVVHGYQNT
;
A
#
# COMPACT_ATOMS: atom_id res chain seq x y z
N MET A 1 9.90 -23.99 6.49
CA MET A 1 9.38 -23.03 5.49
C MET A 1 9.59 -21.58 5.89
N LYS A 2 9.07 -21.08 7.03
CA LYS A 2 9.30 -19.67 7.47
C LYS A 2 10.78 -19.28 7.62
N LEU A 3 11.59 -20.17 8.22
CA LEU A 3 13.02 -19.92 8.44
C LEU A 3 13.79 -19.68 7.12
N ASN A 4 13.39 -20.34 6.03
CA ASN A 4 14.04 -20.18 4.72
C ASN A 4 13.82 -18.77 4.15
N TYR A 5 12.64 -18.17 4.32
CA TYR A 5 12.38 -16.80 3.83
C TYR A 5 13.18 -15.74 4.60
N VAL A 6 13.30 -15.89 5.93
CA VAL A 6 14.10 -14.96 6.76
C VAL A 6 15.55 -14.94 6.29
N VAL A 7 16.14 -16.11 6.07
CA VAL A 7 17.55 -16.24 5.68
C VAL A 7 17.78 -15.82 4.22
N SER A 8 16.90 -16.22 3.30
CA SER A 8 17.07 -15.92 1.87
C SER A 8 16.87 -14.44 1.52
N PHE A 9 16.03 -13.72 2.26
CA PHE A 9 15.64 -12.33 1.94
C PHE A 9 15.95 -11.32 3.06
N SER A 10 16.66 -11.73 4.12
CA SER A 10 17.05 -10.89 5.25
C SER A 10 15.87 -10.15 5.90
N LEU A 11 14.72 -10.81 6.03
CA LEU A 11 13.50 -10.22 6.58
C LEU A 11 13.55 -10.18 8.11
N GLN A 12 13.29 -9.02 8.72
CA GLN A 12 13.20 -8.88 10.18
C GLN A 12 12.01 -9.66 10.76
N HIS A 13 10.88 -9.64 10.05
CA HIS A 13 9.65 -10.31 10.45
C HIS A 13 9.00 -11.01 9.26
N VAL A 14 8.49 -12.22 9.47
CA VAL A 14 7.75 -12.96 8.45
C VAL A 14 6.58 -13.73 9.06
N ARG A 15 5.44 -13.71 8.38
CA ARG A 15 4.29 -14.54 8.74
C ARG A 15 3.68 -15.21 7.52
N VAL A 16 3.90 -16.51 7.44
CA VAL A 16 3.17 -17.40 6.53
C VAL A 16 1.95 -17.95 7.27
N ILE A 17 0.75 -17.70 6.73
CA ILE A 17 -0.51 -18.30 7.20
C ILE A 17 -0.75 -19.64 6.46
N PRO A 18 -1.39 -20.64 7.09
CA PRO A 18 -1.67 -21.91 6.43
C PRO A 18 -2.58 -21.73 5.21
N GLY A 19 -2.23 -22.33 4.08
CA GLY A 19 -3.14 -22.47 2.94
C GLY A 19 -4.28 -23.41 3.32
N LEU A 20 -5.52 -22.99 3.10
CA LEU A 20 -6.71 -23.81 3.30
C LEU A 20 -7.54 -23.71 2.01
N ALA A 21 -7.98 -24.86 1.49
CA ALA A 21 -8.89 -24.88 0.35
C ALA A 21 -10.18 -24.12 0.69
N ASP A 22 -10.71 -23.38 -0.27
CA ASP A 22 -12.00 -22.67 -0.22
C ASP A 22 -12.15 -21.60 0.88
N ALA A 23 -11.08 -21.29 1.63
CA ALA A 23 -11.09 -20.23 2.63
C ALA A 23 -10.78 -18.86 2.00
N ASP A 24 -11.41 -17.80 2.53
CA ASP A 24 -11.07 -16.42 2.17
C ASP A 24 -9.62 -16.09 2.55
N VAL A 25 -8.73 -16.17 1.56
CA VAL A 25 -7.31 -15.87 1.74
C VAL A 25 -7.10 -14.39 2.05
N GLY A 26 -7.87 -13.48 1.43
CA GLY A 26 -7.74 -12.04 1.60
C GLY A 26 -8.05 -11.61 3.04
N GLY A 27 -9.18 -12.05 3.59
CA GLY A 27 -9.53 -11.79 4.98
C GLY A 27 -8.55 -12.38 5.97
N ARG A 28 -8.05 -13.60 5.72
CA ARG A 28 -7.06 -14.26 6.57
C ARG A 28 -5.69 -13.61 6.53
N LEU A 29 -5.27 -13.10 5.37
CA LEU A 29 -4.08 -12.24 5.24
C LEU A 29 -4.25 -10.97 6.06
N GLY A 30 -5.41 -10.32 5.98
CA GLY A 30 -5.72 -9.14 6.79
C GLY A 30 -5.59 -9.38 8.29
N ILE A 31 -6.12 -10.50 8.80
CA ILE A 31 -5.96 -10.90 10.21
C ILE A 31 -4.49 -11.14 10.56
N GLY A 32 -3.77 -11.87 9.71
CA GLY A 32 -2.35 -12.20 9.92
C GLY A 32 -1.45 -10.97 9.98
N ALA A 33 -1.67 -10.03 9.06
CA ALA A 33 -0.95 -8.77 8.97
C ALA A 33 -1.31 -7.82 10.12
N ALA A 34 -2.60 -7.73 10.49
CA ALA A 34 -3.03 -6.90 11.63
C ALA A 34 -2.37 -7.37 12.93
N HIS A 35 -2.35 -8.67 13.21
CA HIS A 35 -1.66 -9.21 14.38
C HIS A 35 -0.14 -8.97 14.35
N MET A 36 0.49 -8.96 13.18
CA MET A 36 1.90 -8.57 13.09
C MET A 36 2.08 -7.10 13.47
N LEU A 37 1.28 -6.20 12.88
CA LEU A 37 1.34 -4.77 13.19
C LEU A 37 1.08 -4.48 14.68
N MET A 38 0.16 -5.19 15.34
CA MET A 38 -0.08 -5.05 16.79
C MET A 38 1.15 -5.38 17.65
N SER A 39 2.05 -6.23 17.15
CA SER A 39 3.31 -6.56 17.86
C SER A 39 4.46 -5.60 17.56
N LEU A 40 4.35 -4.80 16.49
CA LEU A 40 5.38 -3.88 16.04
C LEU A 40 5.12 -2.44 16.50
N LEU A 41 3.87 -1.99 16.36
CA LEU A 41 3.46 -0.64 16.69
C LEU A 41 3.38 -0.41 18.21
N GLN A 42 4.00 0.66 18.65
CA GLN A 42 3.90 1.21 20.00
C GLN A 42 2.82 2.30 20.07
N PRO A 43 2.30 2.62 21.27
CA PRO A 43 1.33 3.70 21.43
C PRO A 43 1.80 5.01 20.80
N GLN A 44 0.89 5.72 20.15
CA GLN A 44 1.11 7.03 19.49
C GLN A 44 2.07 7.03 18.30
N GLN A 45 2.61 5.88 17.88
CA GLN A 45 3.39 5.79 16.64
C GLN A 45 2.56 6.07 15.39
N MET A 46 3.27 6.36 14.30
CA MET A 46 2.71 6.66 13.00
C MET A 46 2.81 5.45 12.06
N LEU A 47 1.67 5.04 11.51
CA LEU A 47 1.56 3.99 10.50
C LEU A 47 1.27 4.61 9.13
N ALA A 48 2.20 4.43 8.21
CA ALA A 48 2.04 4.74 6.80
C ALA A 48 1.25 3.61 6.09
N ILE A 49 0.20 3.97 5.35
CA ILE A 49 -0.68 3.01 4.69
C ILE A 49 -0.67 3.20 3.16
N GLY A 50 -0.49 2.11 2.43
CA GLY A 50 -0.76 2.03 0.99
C GLY A 50 -2.23 1.71 0.70
N PHE A 51 -2.61 1.78 -0.57
CA PHE A 51 -3.94 1.37 -1.03
C PHE A 51 -3.99 -0.15 -1.33
N GLY A 52 -5.17 -0.64 -1.69
CA GLY A 52 -5.40 -2.00 -2.18
C GLY A 52 -6.10 -2.91 -1.17
N GLU A 53 -6.70 -3.99 -1.68
CA GLU A 53 -7.59 -4.87 -0.92
C GLU A 53 -6.91 -5.48 0.32
N ALA A 54 -5.66 -5.94 0.19
CA ALA A 54 -4.92 -6.52 1.31
C ALA A 54 -4.66 -5.51 2.45
N THR A 55 -4.27 -4.29 2.11
CA THR A 55 -4.01 -3.21 3.07
C THR A 55 -5.30 -2.77 3.75
N MET A 56 -6.39 -2.60 2.99
CA MET A 56 -7.68 -2.19 3.53
C MET A 56 -8.28 -3.27 4.43
N ASN A 57 -8.23 -4.55 4.03
CA ASN A 57 -8.63 -5.67 4.88
C ASN A 57 -7.82 -5.70 6.19
N THR A 58 -6.52 -5.42 6.13
CA THR A 58 -5.68 -5.33 7.33
C THR A 58 -6.13 -4.19 8.24
N LEU A 59 -6.36 -3.00 7.66
CA LEU A 59 -6.76 -1.81 8.42
C LEU A 59 -8.10 -2.01 9.14
N GLN A 60 -9.06 -2.66 8.50
CA GLN A 60 -10.35 -3.02 9.10
C GLN A 60 -10.21 -3.90 10.35
N ARG A 61 -9.25 -4.85 10.35
CA ARG A 61 -8.99 -5.72 11.51
C ARG A 61 -8.13 -5.05 12.58
N LEU A 62 -7.47 -3.94 12.25
CA LEU A 62 -6.59 -3.18 13.14
C LEU A 62 -7.31 -1.99 13.81
N SER A 63 -8.54 -1.66 13.41
CA SER A 63 -9.26 -0.44 13.83
C SER A 63 -9.36 -0.23 15.36
N GLY A 64 -9.71 -1.28 16.11
CA GLY A 64 -9.79 -1.22 17.57
C GLY A 64 -8.42 -0.99 18.24
N PHE A 65 -7.37 -1.58 17.67
CA PHE A 65 -6.00 -1.34 18.13
C PHE A 65 -5.55 0.10 17.84
N ILE A 66 -5.84 0.61 16.63
CA ILE A 66 -5.53 2.00 16.26
C ILE A 66 -6.17 2.98 17.24
N SER A 67 -7.43 2.77 17.57
CA SER A 67 -8.14 3.63 18.52
C SER A 67 -7.59 3.52 19.95
N SER A 68 -7.35 2.30 20.46
CA SER A 68 -6.87 2.10 21.83
C SER A 68 -5.43 2.55 22.06
N GLN A 69 -4.56 2.41 21.06
CA GLN A 69 -3.15 2.78 21.12
C GLN A 69 -2.86 4.17 20.55
N GLN A 70 -3.90 4.89 20.11
CA GLN A 70 -3.80 6.23 19.51
C GLN A 70 -2.81 6.27 18.33
N ILE A 71 -2.82 5.22 17.49
CA ILE A 71 -1.96 5.16 16.30
C ILE A 71 -2.39 6.24 15.32
N ARG A 72 -1.41 7.01 14.83
CA ARG A 72 -1.61 8.03 13.80
C ARG A 72 -1.47 7.39 12.42
N LEU A 73 -2.39 7.66 11.51
CA LEU A 73 -2.33 7.14 10.15
C LEU A 73 -1.89 8.21 9.16
N VAL A 74 -1.12 7.81 8.14
CA VAL A 74 -0.75 8.66 7.02
C VAL A 74 -0.75 7.88 5.71
N THR A 75 -1.33 8.44 4.65
CA THR A 75 -1.36 7.76 3.33
C THR A 75 -0.03 7.89 2.59
N LEU A 76 0.42 6.80 1.97
CA LEU A 76 1.65 6.78 1.14
C LEU A 76 1.43 7.30 -0.29
N SER A 77 0.18 7.43 -0.72
CA SER A 77 -0.17 7.93 -2.05
C SER A 77 -1.45 8.78 -2.03
N GLY A 78 -1.67 9.55 -3.10
CA GLY A 78 -2.99 10.12 -3.37
C GLY A 78 -4.03 9.04 -3.71
N GLY A 79 -5.23 9.49 -4.12
CA GLY A 79 -6.35 8.64 -4.54
C GLY A 79 -7.58 8.80 -3.66
N VAL A 80 -7.39 9.13 -2.37
CA VAL A 80 -8.41 9.41 -1.33
C VAL A 80 -9.48 8.31 -1.21
N GLY A 81 -10.36 8.16 -2.20
CA GLY A 81 -11.40 7.14 -2.27
C GLY A 81 -10.87 5.72 -2.09
N SER A 82 -9.67 5.42 -2.58
CA SER A 82 -9.01 4.10 -2.48
C SER A 82 -8.75 3.65 -1.04
N TYR A 83 -8.78 4.59 -0.09
CA TYR A 83 -8.52 4.34 1.32
C TYR A 83 -9.81 4.23 2.16
N MET A 84 -10.96 4.62 1.62
CA MET A 84 -12.18 4.81 2.40
C MET A 84 -12.76 3.51 2.97
N THR A 85 -12.55 2.38 2.30
CA THR A 85 -13.02 1.07 2.79
C THR A 85 -12.29 0.62 4.06
N GLY A 86 -11.06 1.09 4.28
CA GLY A 86 -10.32 0.85 5.52
C GLY A 86 -10.51 1.97 6.54
N ILE A 87 -10.28 3.22 6.15
CA ILE A 87 -10.37 4.39 7.04
C ILE A 87 -11.80 4.60 7.57
N GLY A 88 -12.83 4.32 6.76
CA GLY A 88 -14.22 4.51 7.16
C GLY A 88 -14.69 3.62 8.32
N GLN A 89 -13.90 2.63 8.73
CA GLN A 89 -14.18 1.77 9.88
C GLN A 89 -13.50 2.26 11.17
N LEU A 90 -12.74 3.36 11.11
CA LEU A 90 -12.04 3.93 12.25
C LEU A 90 -12.97 4.82 13.08
N ASN A 91 -12.66 4.96 14.37
CA ASN A 91 -13.29 5.96 15.21
C ASN A 91 -12.96 7.37 14.69
N ALA A 92 -13.94 8.28 14.66
CA ALA A 92 -13.76 9.66 14.20
C ALA A 92 -12.68 10.47 14.97
N ALA A 93 -12.33 10.04 16.19
CA ALA A 93 -11.24 10.63 16.97
C ALA A 93 -9.83 10.19 16.50
N CYS A 94 -9.71 9.22 15.59
CA CYS A 94 -8.41 8.77 15.08
C CYS A 94 -7.78 9.86 14.21
N SER A 95 -6.47 10.11 14.41
CA SER A 95 -5.70 11.01 13.56
C SER A 95 -5.36 10.33 12.24
N VAL A 96 -5.89 10.86 11.14
CA VAL A 96 -5.69 10.32 9.80
C VAL A 96 -5.28 11.45 8.86
N ASN A 97 -4.05 11.38 8.35
CA ASN A 97 -3.50 12.37 7.43
C ASN A 97 -3.50 11.82 5.99
N ILE A 98 -4.23 12.48 5.09
CA ILE A 98 -4.48 11.98 3.73
C ILE A 98 -3.88 12.96 2.73
N ILE A 99 -3.12 12.45 1.76
CA ILE A 99 -2.61 13.25 0.64
C ILE A 99 -3.80 13.77 -0.17
N PRO A 100 -4.04 15.10 -0.22
CA PRO A 100 -5.22 15.68 -0.87
C PRO A 100 -5.02 15.82 -2.39
N ALA A 101 -4.67 14.72 -3.05
CA ALA A 101 -4.38 14.67 -4.49
C ALA A 101 -4.86 13.34 -5.10
N PRO A 102 -5.07 13.27 -6.43
CA PRO A 102 -5.28 12.00 -7.12
C PRO A 102 -4.07 11.07 -6.96
N LEU A 103 -4.26 9.77 -7.17
CA LEU A 103 -3.16 8.81 -7.18
C LEU A 103 -2.20 9.10 -8.34
N ARG A 104 -2.78 9.40 -9.51
CA ARG A 104 -2.12 9.62 -10.79
C ARG A 104 -2.75 10.86 -11.43
N ALA A 105 -1.96 11.86 -11.80
CA ALA A 105 -2.40 12.99 -12.60
C ALA A 105 -2.39 12.65 -14.09
N SER A 106 -2.86 13.58 -14.93
CA SER A 106 -2.89 13.41 -16.39
C SER A 106 -1.54 13.72 -17.08
N SER A 107 -0.63 14.42 -16.39
CA SER A 107 0.72 14.72 -16.89
C SER A 107 1.73 14.82 -15.75
N ALA A 108 3.01 14.60 -16.08
CA ALA A 108 4.10 14.66 -15.10
C ALA A 108 4.29 16.09 -14.55
N ASP A 109 3.93 17.11 -15.32
CA ASP A 109 3.98 18.50 -14.88
C ASP A 109 2.90 18.80 -13.86
N ILE A 110 1.66 18.30 -14.07
CA ILE A 110 0.60 18.43 -13.07
C ILE A 110 0.97 17.66 -11.80
N ALA A 111 1.54 16.46 -11.93
CA ALA A 111 2.06 15.68 -10.81
C ALA A 111 3.07 16.49 -9.98
N ARG A 112 4.03 17.14 -10.65
CA ARG A 112 5.06 17.96 -10.01
C ARG A 112 4.48 19.19 -9.33
N THR A 113 3.53 19.86 -9.96
CA THR A 113 2.81 21.00 -9.37
C THR A 113 2.07 20.57 -8.12
N LEU A 114 1.26 19.51 -8.18
CA LEU A 114 0.51 19.01 -7.03
C LEU A 114 1.44 18.58 -5.88
N LYS A 115 2.57 17.93 -6.18
CA LYS A 115 3.57 17.56 -5.16
C LYS A 115 4.21 18.75 -4.45
N ASN A 116 4.20 19.93 -5.08
CA ASN A 116 4.78 21.15 -4.53
C ASN A 116 3.77 21.99 -3.74
N GLU A 117 2.48 21.70 -3.81
CA GLU A 117 1.48 22.32 -2.94
C GLU A 117 1.77 21.97 -1.48
N ASN A 118 1.76 22.97 -0.60
CA ASN A 118 2.12 22.79 0.81
C ASN A 118 1.31 21.68 1.48
N CYS A 119 0.00 21.64 1.23
CA CYS A 119 -0.90 20.62 1.79
C CYS A 119 -0.59 19.20 1.32
N VAL A 120 0.03 19.01 0.16
CA VAL A 120 0.48 17.70 -0.33
C VAL A 120 1.86 17.38 0.23
N LYS A 121 2.78 18.34 0.14
CA LYS A 121 4.16 18.21 0.58
C LYS A 121 4.26 17.87 2.07
N ASP A 122 3.45 18.49 2.92
CA ASP A 122 3.44 18.24 4.36
C ASP A 122 3.06 16.80 4.70
N VAL A 123 2.08 16.24 3.98
CA VAL A 123 1.65 14.84 4.17
C VAL A 123 2.69 13.87 3.63
N LEU A 124 3.33 14.19 2.50
CA LEU A 124 4.44 13.39 1.97
C LEU A 124 5.62 13.32 2.95
N LEU A 125 5.96 14.45 3.59
CA LEU A 125 6.99 14.50 4.63
C LEU A 125 6.59 13.70 5.87
N ALA A 126 5.33 13.80 6.31
CA ALA A 126 4.81 12.98 7.41
C ALA A 126 4.86 11.48 7.07
N ALA A 127 4.49 11.09 5.85
CA ALA A 127 4.53 9.71 5.40
C ALA A 127 5.96 9.14 5.40
N GLN A 128 6.94 9.94 4.97
CA GLN A 128 8.36 9.57 4.99
C GLN A 128 8.91 9.38 6.41
N ALA A 129 8.33 10.08 7.40
CA ALA A 129 8.73 10.03 8.80
C ALA A 129 7.97 8.96 9.62
N ALA A 130 7.13 8.13 8.99
CA ALA A 130 6.36 7.12 9.69
C ALA A 130 7.25 6.02 10.32
N ASP A 131 6.83 5.51 11.48
CA ASP A 131 7.55 4.45 12.20
C ASP A 131 7.44 3.09 11.50
N VAL A 132 6.27 2.81 10.92
CA VAL A 132 5.95 1.55 10.23
C VAL A 132 5.18 1.86 8.96
N ALA A 133 5.38 1.05 7.91
CA ALA A 133 4.60 1.11 6.68
C ALA A 133 3.94 -0.24 6.38
N ILE A 134 2.72 -0.21 5.84
CA ILE A 134 2.04 -1.36 5.25
C ILE A 134 1.63 -1.08 3.81
N VAL A 135 2.02 -1.96 2.90
CA VAL A 135 1.70 -1.89 1.47
C VAL A 135 1.26 -3.25 0.95
N GLY A 136 0.40 -3.23 -0.06
CA GLY A 136 0.16 -4.39 -0.92
C GLY A 136 1.23 -4.46 -2.02
N ILE A 137 1.36 -5.64 -2.63
CA ILE A 137 2.22 -5.87 -3.79
C ILE A 137 1.32 -6.34 -4.93
N GLY A 138 1.33 -5.59 -6.03
CA GLY A 138 0.67 -5.99 -7.29
C GLY A 138 1.60 -6.83 -8.15
N ALA A 139 1.04 -7.71 -8.97
CA ALA A 139 1.80 -8.49 -9.94
C ALA A 139 1.27 -8.26 -11.36
N VAL A 140 2.17 -8.04 -12.32
CA VAL A 140 1.82 -7.85 -13.74
C VAL A 140 1.12 -9.09 -14.30
N SER A 141 1.45 -10.28 -13.77
CA SER A 141 0.82 -11.54 -14.13
C SER A 141 -0.67 -11.65 -13.76
N GLN A 142 -1.20 -10.75 -12.92
CA GLN A 142 -2.64 -10.72 -12.58
C GLN A 142 -3.50 -10.15 -13.71
N GLN A 143 -2.91 -9.51 -14.71
CA GLN A 143 -3.64 -8.97 -15.87
C GLN A 143 -4.82 -8.09 -15.41
N ASP A 144 -6.05 -8.42 -15.83
CA ASP A 144 -7.27 -7.68 -15.54
C ASP A 144 -7.73 -7.79 -14.08
N ASP A 145 -7.26 -8.78 -13.33
CA ASP A 145 -7.57 -8.94 -11.91
C ASP A 145 -6.73 -8.01 -11.02
N ALA A 146 -5.68 -7.39 -11.57
CA ALA A 146 -4.83 -6.47 -10.82
C ALA A 146 -5.64 -5.27 -10.29
N THR A 147 -5.51 -4.96 -9.00
CA THR A 147 -6.24 -3.84 -8.38
C THR A 147 -5.99 -2.50 -9.10
N ILE A 148 -4.78 -2.26 -9.60
CA ILE A 148 -4.41 -1.04 -10.32
C ILE A 148 -5.15 -0.89 -11.67
N ILE A 149 -5.50 -2.02 -12.32
CA ILE A 149 -6.32 -2.06 -13.55
C ILE A 149 -7.79 -1.90 -13.21
N ARG A 150 -8.31 -2.69 -12.26
CA ARG A 150 -9.73 -2.62 -11.84
C ARG A 150 -10.13 -1.26 -11.28
N SER A 151 -9.18 -0.54 -10.69
CA SER A 151 -9.38 0.84 -10.18
C SER A 151 -9.25 1.91 -11.27
N GLY A 152 -8.89 1.53 -12.51
CA GLY A 152 -8.77 2.44 -13.65
C GLY A 152 -7.54 3.36 -13.61
N TYR A 153 -6.52 3.05 -12.80
CA TYR A 153 -5.31 3.88 -12.73
C TYR A 153 -4.36 3.69 -13.90
N ILE A 154 -4.38 2.51 -14.49
CA ILE A 154 -3.71 2.21 -15.76
C ILE A 154 -4.67 1.44 -16.67
N SER A 155 -4.44 1.54 -17.97
CA SER A 155 -5.13 0.75 -18.99
C SER A 155 -4.44 -0.59 -19.25
N GLN A 156 -5.16 -1.53 -19.87
CA GLN A 156 -4.58 -2.80 -20.33
C GLN A 156 -3.39 -2.58 -21.28
N GLY A 157 -3.50 -1.62 -22.20
CA GLY A 157 -2.42 -1.28 -23.13
C GLY A 157 -1.16 -0.82 -22.41
N GLU A 158 -1.31 -0.02 -21.34
CA GLU A 158 -0.20 0.40 -20.49
C GLU A 158 0.41 -0.79 -19.75
N GLN A 159 -0.39 -1.69 -19.17
CA GLN A 159 0.10 -2.89 -18.49
C GLN A 159 0.90 -3.80 -19.42
N LEU A 160 0.44 -4.00 -20.66
CA LEU A 160 1.18 -4.77 -21.67
C LEU A 160 2.54 -4.13 -21.97
N MET A 161 2.59 -2.81 -22.11
CA MET A 161 3.84 -2.09 -22.33
C MET A 161 4.78 -2.17 -21.14
N ILE A 162 4.25 -2.07 -19.92
CA ILE A 162 4.99 -2.22 -18.65
C ILE A 162 5.60 -3.64 -18.56
N GLY A 163 4.82 -4.68 -18.83
CA GLY A 163 5.32 -6.06 -18.87
C GLY A 163 6.37 -6.29 -19.95
N ARG A 164 6.21 -5.71 -21.14
CA ARG A 164 7.23 -5.76 -22.22
C ARG A 164 8.55 -5.08 -21.84
N LYS A 165 8.51 -4.08 -20.94
CA LYS A 165 9.71 -3.43 -20.38
C LYS A 165 10.37 -4.23 -19.25
N GLY A 166 9.84 -5.41 -18.92
CA GLY A 166 10.43 -6.33 -17.95
C GLY A 166 9.87 -6.20 -16.52
N ALA A 167 8.84 -5.38 -16.31
CA ALA A 167 8.21 -5.29 -15.01
C ALA A 167 7.47 -6.58 -14.63
N VAL A 168 7.60 -6.99 -13.37
CA VAL A 168 6.94 -8.18 -12.82
C VAL A 168 5.91 -7.85 -11.74
N GLY A 169 6.03 -6.69 -11.10
CA GLY A 169 5.09 -6.23 -10.08
C GLY A 169 5.19 -4.74 -9.81
N ASP A 170 4.35 -4.27 -8.88
CA ASP A 170 4.33 -2.88 -8.43
C ASP A 170 4.06 -2.74 -6.93
N ILE A 171 4.56 -1.64 -6.37
CA ILE A 171 4.19 -1.13 -5.05
C ILE A 171 3.77 0.32 -5.24
N LEU A 172 2.56 0.67 -4.83
CA LEU A 172 1.99 2.02 -4.96
C LEU A 172 2.01 2.57 -6.40
N GLY A 173 1.94 1.69 -7.41
CA GLY A 173 2.02 2.06 -8.83
C GLY A 173 3.44 2.25 -9.38
N TYR A 174 4.48 2.05 -8.56
CA TYR A 174 5.87 2.01 -9.04
C TYR A 174 6.24 0.58 -9.43
N PHE A 175 6.51 0.36 -10.70
CA PHE A 175 6.81 -0.96 -11.25
C PHE A 175 8.28 -1.33 -11.13
N PHE A 176 8.56 -2.59 -10.84
CA PHE A 176 9.91 -3.13 -10.70
C PHE A 176 10.08 -4.45 -11.48
N ASP A 177 11.32 -4.74 -11.86
CA ASP A 177 11.71 -5.96 -12.56
C ASP A 177 11.99 -7.12 -11.59
N ALA A 178 12.37 -8.29 -12.13
CA ALA A 178 12.65 -9.48 -11.33
C ALA A 178 13.88 -9.37 -10.41
N LYS A 179 14.72 -8.35 -10.58
CA LYS A 179 15.86 -8.04 -9.69
C LYS A 179 15.47 -7.07 -8.58
N GLY A 180 14.27 -6.49 -8.64
CA GLY A 180 13.80 -5.46 -7.72
C GLY A 180 14.18 -4.04 -8.16
N ASP A 181 14.72 -3.86 -9.36
CA ASP A 181 15.06 -2.55 -9.89
C ASP A 181 13.81 -1.88 -10.47
N VAL A 182 13.63 -0.58 -10.19
CA VAL A 182 12.48 0.19 -10.71
C VAL A 182 12.61 0.31 -12.23
N VAL A 183 11.54 -0.03 -12.95
CA VAL A 183 11.50 0.05 -14.42
C VAL A 183 11.27 1.51 -14.83
N HIS A 184 12.31 2.14 -15.37
CA HIS A 184 12.25 3.52 -15.84
C HIS A 184 11.55 3.66 -17.21
N GLY A 185 11.04 4.86 -17.51
CA GLY A 185 10.40 5.18 -18.79
C GLY A 185 8.88 4.99 -18.82
N TYR A 186 8.26 4.77 -17.66
CA TYR A 186 6.84 5.01 -17.42
C TYR A 186 6.78 6.01 -16.25
N GLN A 187 7.00 7.30 -16.54
CA GLN A 187 7.12 8.31 -15.49
C GLN A 187 5.75 8.62 -14.89
N ASN A 188 5.69 8.58 -13.55
CA ASN A 188 4.55 8.98 -12.73
C ASN A 188 4.02 10.36 -13.11
N THR A 189 2.90 10.33 -13.83
CA THR A 189 1.90 11.39 -13.76
C THR A 189 1.13 11.27 -12.46
#